data_AF-A0A1X0QCZ2-F1
#
_entry.id   AF-A0A1X0QCZ2-F1
#
_cell.length_a   1.000
_cell.length_b   1.000
_cell.length_c   1.000
_cell.angle_alpha   90.00
_cell.angle_beta   90.00
_cell.angle_gamma   90.00
#
_symmetry.space_group_name_H-M   'P 1'
#
loop_
_entity.id
_entity.type
_entity.pdbx_description
1 polymer ?
#
loop_
_entity_poly.entity_id
_entity_poly.type
_entity_poly.pdbx_seq_one_letter_code
_entity_poly.pdbx_strand_id
1 'polypeptide(L)'
;MNKLREKIIRLLDDPTINNENEFKTYVIKVQKIIFQYERSLYNDYTDENKEEIRSFRKNLSSIITFYKKESLFKNNEEPKFSSKAKDGLSTLKLLNVQLATAKVNKNLLEKGTLKLVGLNYTSKDIKEGIIGANKKLKNLNIQEKNEIRRLRIVFTVFLLITFLIIIDKLYLKFRVTELMKEVPEVNERRSSIL
;
A
#
# COMPACT_ATOMS: atom_id res chain seq x y z
N MET A 1 -22.70 36.92 2.22
CA MET A 1 -23.08 35.56 2.62
C MET A 1 -22.79 34.59 1.48
N ASN A 2 -22.23 33.42 1.78
CA ASN A 2 -21.62 32.53 0.80
C ASN A 2 -22.71 31.75 0.04
N LYS A 3 -22.89 31.97 -1.28
CA LYS A 3 -23.96 31.37 -2.11
C LYS A 3 -24.03 29.83 -2.01
N LEU A 4 -22.91 29.18 -1.72
CA LEU A 4 -22.82 27.74 -1.51
C LEU A 4 -23.48 27.29 -0.21
N ARG A 5 -23.35 28.08 0.86
CA ARG A 5 -23.95 27.82 2.18
C ARG A 5 -25.47 27.78 2.10
N GLU A 6 -26.08 28.80 1.49
CA GLU A 6 -27.54 28.87 1.30
C GLU A 6 -28.06 27.70 0.45
N LYS A 7 -27.27 27.28 -0.55
CA LYS A 7 -27.62 26.14 -1.39
C LYS A 7 -27.58 24.81 -0.63
N ILE A 8 -26.65 24.64 0.31
CA ILE A 8 -26.58 23.46 1.18
C ILE A 8 -27.80 23.43 2.10
N ILE A 9 -28.11 24.55 2.76
CA ILE A 9 -29.24 24.66 3.69
C ILE A 9 -30.55 24.32 2.97
N ARG A 10 -30.83 24.95 1.82
CA ARG A 10 -32.06 24.67 1.04
C ARG A 10 -32.19 23.20 0.63
N LEU A 11 -31.09 22.57 0.23
CA LEU A 11 -31.11 21.16 -0.17
C LEU A 11 -31.28 20.21 1.01
N LEU A 12 -30.82 20.59 2.20
CA LEU A 12 -30.96 19.79 3.42
C LEU A 12 -32.32 19.97 4.09
N ASP A 13 -32.94 21.15 3.98
CA ASP A 13 -34.24 21.45 4.59
C ASP A 13 -35.41 20.85 3.81
N ASP A 14 -35.32 20.80 2.48
CA ASP A 14 -36.35 20.22 1.60
C ASP A 14 -35.77 19.20 0.60
N PRO A 15 -35.55 17.94 1.04
CA PRO A 15 -35.06 16.89 0.16
C PRO A 15 -36.15 16.42 -0.81
N THR A 16 -36.17 16.97 -2.03
CA THR A 16 -37.03 16.48 -3.12
C THR A 16 -36.48 15.14 -3.65
N ILE A 17 -36.94 14.03 -3.08
CA ILE A 17 -36.46 12.68 -3.41
C ILE A 17 -37.66 11.76 -3.67
N ASN A 18 -37.88 11.41 -4.94
CA ASN A 18 -39.01 10.56 -5.33
C ASN A 18 -38.61 9.12 -5.67
N ASN A 19 -37.32 8.87 -5.97
CA ASN A 19 -36.83 7.56 -6.40
C ASN A 19 -35.40 7.25 -5.91
N GLU A 20 -34.99 5.98 -5.88
CA GLU A 20 -33.67 5.53 -5.40
C GLU A 20 -32.51 6.11 -6.22
N ASN A 21 -32.68 6.20 -7.55
CA ASN A 21 -31.68 6.80 -8.43
C ASN A 21 -31.56 8.32 -8.19
N GLU A 22 -32.66 8.99 -7.88
CA GLU A 22 -32.67 10.41 -7.52
C GLU A 22 -32.03 10.61 -6.15
N PHE A 23 -32.27 9.72 -5.18
CA PHE A 23 -31.63 9.73 -3.88
C PHE A 23 -30.11 9.61 -3.99
N LYS A 24 -29.59 8.66 -4.77
CA LYS A 24 -28.14 8.51 -5.01
C LYS A 24 -27.55 9.78 -5.62
N THR A 25 -28.24 10.35 -6.62
CA THR A 25 -27.81 11.58 -7.30
C THR A 25 -27.85 12.79 -6.35
N TYR A 26 -28.88 12.89 -5.51
CA TYR A 26 -29.04 13.91 -4.49
C TYR A 26 -27.88 13.86 -3.48
N VAL A 27 -27.57 12.68 -2.92
CA VAL A 27 -26.48 12.52 -1.95
C VAL A 27 -25.14 12.94 -2.55
N ILE A 28 -24.82 12.49 -3.77
CA ILE A 28 -23.58 12.86 -4.48
C ILE A 28 -23.53 14.38 -4.71
N LYS A 29 -24.66 14.98 -5.13
CA LYS A 29 -24.76 16.42 -5.39
C LYS A 29 -24.54 17.23 -4.12
N VAL A 30 -25.19 16.88 -3.01
CA VAL A 30 -25.04 17.60 -1.73
C VAL A 30 -23.62 17.44 -1.20
N GLN A 31 -23.03 16.25 -1.23
CA GLN A 31 -21.63 16.02 -0.84
C GLN A 31 -20.65 16.88 -1.66
N LYS A 32 -20.86 16.96 -2.98
CA LYS A 32 -20.02 17.80 -3.85
C LYS A 32 -20.12 19.27 -3.49
N ILE A 33 -21.30 19.78 -3.15
CA ILE A 33 -21.50 21.19 -2.77
C ILE A 33 -20.88 21.47 -1.39
N ILE A 34 -21.05 20.57 -0.42
CA ILE A 34 -20.38 20.68 0.90
C ILE A 34 -18.86 20.73 0.74
N PHE A 35 -18.29 19.87 -0.11
CA PHE A 35 -16.85 19.87 -0.39
C PHE A 35 -16.39 21.16 -1.08
N GLN A 36 -17.18 21.69 -2.03
CA GLN A 36 -16.89 22.98 -2.67
C GLN A 36 -16.92 24.13 -1.66
N TYR A 37 -17.88 24.11 -0.72
CA TYR A 37 -17.97 25.09 0.36
C TYR A 37 -16.75 25.01 1.29
N GLU A 38 -16.39 23.81 1.75
CA GLU A 38 -15.20 23.58 2.57
C GLU A 38 -13.92 24.04 1.88
N ARG A 39 -13.76 23.75 0.59
CA ARG A 39 -12.60 24.22 -0.19
C ARG A 39 -12.57 25.74 -0.32
N SER A 40 -13.73 26.41 -0.40
CA SER A 40 -13.80 27.87 -0.44
C SER A 40 -13.37 28.54 0.87
N LEU A 41 -13.40 27.79 1.98
CA LEU A 41 -13.03 28.25 3.31
C LEU A 41 -11.60 27.83 3.70
N TYR A 42 -10.82 27.25 2.79
CA TYR A 42 -9.51 26.67 3.11
C TYR A 42 -8.50 27.70 3.66
N ASN A 43 -8.54 28.93 3.15
CA ASN A 43 -7.63 29.99 3.59
C ASN A 43 -8.03 30.57 4.97
N ASP A 44 -9.31 30.49 5.34
CA ASP A 44 -9.89 31.09 6.54
C ASP A 44 -10.64 30.03 7.37
N TYR A 45 -9.98 28.88 7.59
CA TYR A 45 -10.61 27.71 8.22
C TYR A 45 -10.63 27.85 9.75
N THR A 46 -11.70 28.41 10.30
CA THR A 46 -11.94 28.55 11.74
C THR A 46 -12.64 27.32 12.34
N ASP A 47 -12.60 27.18 13.67
CA ASP A 47 -13.32 26.12 14.38
C ASP A 47 -14.85 26.20 14.19
N GLU A 48 -15.40 27.41 14.03
CA GLU A 48 -16.81 27.63 13.69
C GLU A 48 -17.16 27.05 12.32
N ASN A 49 -16.33 27.30 11.31
CA ASN A 49 -16.50 26.75 9.95
C ASN A 49 -16.44 25.22 9.96
N LYS A 50 -15.56 24.65 10.79
CA LYS A 50 -15.44 23.20 10.96
C LYS A 50 -16.68 22.58 11.58
N GLU A 51 -17.23 23.20 12.62
CA GLU A 51 -18.45 22.71 13.28
C GLU A 51 -19.68 22.88 12.37
N GLU A 52 -19.72 23.92 11.55
CA GLU A 52 -20.76 24.11 10.54
C GLU A 52 -20.70 23.04 9.43
N ILE A 53 -19.52 22.73 8.89
CA ILE A 53 -19.38 21.64 7.92
C ILE A 53 -19.76 20.28 8.54
N ARG A 54 -19.40 20.09 9.81
CA ARG A 54 -19.78 18.89 10.58
C ARG A 54 -21.29 18.78 10.73
N SER A 55 -21.99 19.88 11.00
CA SER A 55 -23.46 19.91 11.11
C SER A 55 -24.11 19.56 9.76
N PHE A 56 -23.64 20.11 8.64
CA PHE A 56 -24.14 19.76 7.30
C PHE A 56 -23.94 18.28 6.96
N ARG A 57 -22.77 17.71 7.29
CA ARG A 57 -22.50 16.28 7.09
C ARG A 57 -23.38 15.40 7.99
N LYS A 58 -23.63 15.83 9.23
CA LYS A 58 -24.50 15.12 10.17
C LYS A 58 -25.95 15.12 9.68
N ASN A 59 -26.45 16.26 9.21
CA ASN A 59 -27.80 16.39 8.65
C ASN A 59 -27.98 15.56 7.38
N LEU A 60 -26.99 15.56 6.48
CA LEU A 60 -27.04 14.66 5.31
C LEU A 60 -27.05 13.18 5.74
N SER A 61 -26.27 12.82 6.76
CA SER A 61 -26.25 11.45 7.29
C SER A 61 -27.57 11.04 7.94
N SER A 62 -28.27 11.95 8.63
CA SER A 62 -29.59 11.67 9.19
C SER A 62 -30.62 11.45 8.09
N ILE A 63 -30.61 12.27 7.03
CA ILE A 63 -31.44 12.06 5.84
C ILE A 63 -31.15 10.69 5.23
N ILE A 64 -29.87 10.33 5.04
CA ILE A 64 -29.52 9.02 4.48
C ILE A 64 -30.03 7.86 5.33
N THR A 65 -29.94 8.00 6.65
CA THR A 65 -30.39 6.97 7.60
C THR A 65 -31.91 6.86 7.62
N PHE A 66 -32.61 8.00 7.55
CA PHE A 66 -34.06 8.10 7.47
C PHE A 66 -34.59 7.38 6.22
N TYR A 67 -34.12 7.76 5.03
CA TYR A 67 -34.53 7.12 3.76
C TYR A 67 -34.15 5.64 3.66
N LYS A 68 -33.07 5.21 4.32
CA LYS A 68 -32.73 3.78 4.44
C LYS A 68 -33.68 3.01 5.36
N LYS A 69 -34.20 3.65 6.41
CA LYS A 69 -35.05 3.03 7.42
C LYS A 69 -36.53 3.03 6.99
N GLU A 70 -36.95 4.03 6.22
CA GLU A 70 -38.37 4.27 5.96
C GLU A 70 -38.97 3.38 4.85
N SER A 71 -38.40 3.23 3.65
CA SER A 71 -39.17 2.51 2.60
C SER A 71 -38.49 2.16 1.25
N LEU A 72 -37.15 2.15 1.08
CA LEU A 72 -36.57 1.85 -0.26
C LEU A 72 -35.50 0.74 -0.34
N PHE A 73 -35.06 0.14 0.76
CA PHE A 73 -33.92 -0.81 0.74
C PHE A 73 -34.21 -2.18 1.36
N LYS A 74 -35.48 -2.58 1.50
CA LYS A 74 -35.86 -3.89 2.09
C LYS A 74 -35.95 -5.05 1.11
N ASN A 75 -35.64 -4.87 -0.18
CA ASN A 75 -35.61 -5.97 -1.16
C ASN A 75 -34.17 -6.27 -1.59
N ASN A 76 -33.66 -7.41 -1.10
CA ASN A 76 -32.91 -8.44 -1.82
C ASN A 76 -32.27 -8.03 -3.15
N GLU A 77 -30.95 -8.16 -3.26
CA GLU A 77 -30.29 -9.24 -4.02
C GLU A 77 -28.80 -8.90 -4.25
N GLU A 78 -27.96 -9.89 -3.96
CA GLU A 78 -26.61 -9.99 -4.52
C GLU A 78 -26.64 -9.67 -6.02
N PRO A 79 -25.66 -8.95 -6.59
CA PRO A 79 -25.74 -8.57 -7.99
C PRO A 79 -25.54 -9.81 -8.88
N LYS A 80 -26.66 -10.39 -9.36
CA LYS A 80 -26.67 -11.23 -10.55
C LYS A 80 -26.15 -10.39 -11.71
N PHE A 81 -24.98 -10.76 -12.21
CA PHE A 81 -24.36 -10.21 -13.41
C PHE A 81 -25.31 -10.43 -14.61
N SER A 82 -25.97 -9.36 -15.04
CA SER A 82 -26.67 -9.33 -16.32
C SER A 82 -25.66 -9.17 -17.46
N SER A 83 -25.73 -10.11 -18.41
CA SER A 83 -24.77 -10.46 -19.44
C SER A 83 -24.75 -9.53 -20.67
N LYS A 84 -24.78 -8.21 -20.49
CA LYS A 84 -24.70 -7.24 -21.61
C LYS A 84 -23.91 -5.97 -21.28
N ALA A 85 -22.61 -6.11 -21.02
CA ALA A 85 -21.64 -4.99 -21.09
C ALA A 85 -20.21 -5.54 -21.08
N LYS A 86 -19.74 -6.08 -22.22
CA LYS A 86 -18.44 -6.76 -22.30
C LYS A 86 -17.21 -5.84 -22.34
N ASP A 87 -17.35 -4.53 -22.54
CA ASP A 87 -16.19 -3.64 -22.69
C ASP A 87 -15.93 -2.69 -21.50
N GLY A 88 -16.88 -2.53 -20.57
CA GLY A 88 -16.68 -1.75 -19.33
C GLY A 88 -16.14 -2.56 -18.14
N LEU A 89 -15.94 -3.88 -18.33
CA LEU A 89 -15.70 -4.84 -17.25
C LEU A 89 -14.25 -4.81 -16.74
N SER A 90 -13.30 -4.36 -17.56
CA SER A 90 -11.87 -4.24 -17.22
C SER A 90 -11.61 -3.05 -16.29
N THR A 91 -12.23 -1.91 -16.58
CA THR A 91 -12.20 -0.70 -15.75
C THR A 91 -13.03 -0.88 -14.48
N LEU A 92 -14.18 -1.56 -14.54
CA LEU A 92 -14.92 -1.94 -13.33
C LEU A 92 -14.17 -2.94 -12.46
N LYS A 93 -13.46 -3.93 -13.02
CA LYS A 93 -12.60 -4.83 -12.22
C LYS A 93 -11.45 -4.06 -11.55
N LEU A 94 -10.82 -3.12 -12.24
CA LEU A 94 -9.77 -2.28 -11.66
C LEU A 94 -10.31 -1.35 -10.55
N LEU A 95 -11.48 -0.74 -10.77
CA LEU A 95 -12.18 0.04 -9.75
C LEU A 95 -12.61 -0.82 -8.57
N ASN A 96 -13.09 -2.04 -8.78
CA ASN A 96 -13.55 -2.92 -7.70
C ASN A 96 -12.38 -3.47 -6.88
N VAL A 97 -11.23 -3.74 -7.51
CA VAL A 97 -9.98 -4.03 -6.80
C VAL A 97 -9.55 -2.83 -5.99
N GLN A 98 -9.46 -1.63 -6.58
CA GLN A 98 -9.09 -0.42 -5.85
C GLN A 98 -10.08 -0.05 -4.74
N LEU A 99 -11.37 -0.32 -4.92
CA LEU A 99 -12.42 -0.09 -3.93
C LEU A 99 -12.40 -1.14 -2.81
N ALA A 100 -11.99 -2.38 -3.11
CA ALA A 100 -11.68 -3.40 -2.13
C ALA A 100 -10.42 -3.04 -1.33
N THR A 101 -9.34 -2.58 -1.98
CA THR A 101 -8.14 -2.08 -1.29
C THR A 101 -8.44 -0.83 -0.47
N ALA A 102 -9.28 0.08 -0.98
CA ALA A 102 -9.74 1.26 -0.25
C ALA A 102 -10.66 0.88 0.91
N LYS A 103 -11.50 -0.16 0.80
CA LYS A 103 -12.29 -0.70 1.92
C LYS A 103 -11.39 -1.36 2.97
N VAL A 104 -10.36 -2.09 2.55
CA VAL A 104 -9.37 -2.68 3.48
C VAL A 104 -8.59 -1.58 4.18
N ASN A 105 -8.15 -0.55 3.45
CA ASN A 105 -7.48 0.62 4.01
C ASN A 105 -8.40 1.44 4.91
N LYS A 106 -9.68 1.60 4.54
CA LYS A 106 -10.68 2.27 5.37
C LYS A 106 -11.00 1.46 6.63
N ASN A 107 -11.10 0.14 6.55
CA ASN A 107 -11.24 -0.73 7.72
C ASN A 107 -9.99 -0.74 8.60
N LEU A 108 -8.78 -0.65 8.03
CA LEU A 108 -7.53 -0.51 8.78
C LEU A 108 -7.44 0.87 9.44
N LEU A 109 -7.83 1.92 8.73
CA LEU A 109 -7.88 3.29 9.24
C LEU A 109 -8.96 3.42 10.31
N GLU A 110 -10.12 2.80 10.13
CA GLU A 110 -11.25 2.78 11.06
C GLU A 110 -10.92 1.92 12.28
N LYS A 111 -10.22 0.78 12.14
CA LYS A 111 -9.63 0.05 13.28
C LYS A 111 -8.53 0.84 13.98
N GLY A 112 -7.71 1.59 13.25
CA GLY A 112 -6.72 2.52 13.82
C GLY A 112 -7.40 3.66 14.58
N THR A 113 -8.46 4.23 14.01
CA THR A 113 -9.20 5.37 14.57
C THR A 113 -10.08 4.93 15.75
N LEU A 114 -10.73 3.76 15.71
CA LEU A 114 -11.45 3.18 16.85
C LEU A 114 -10.49 2.83 18.01
N LYS A 115 -9.27 2.40 17.71
CA LYS A 115 -8.25 2.18 18.74
C LYS A 115 -7.72 3.50 19.33
N LEU A 116 -7.74 4.58 18.55
CA LEU A 116 -7.37 5.94 18.99
C LEU A 116 -8.51 6.69 19.71
N VAL A 117 -9.78 6.40 19.41
CA VAL A 117 -10.96 7.04 20.03
C VAL A 117 -11.41 6.28 21.29
N GLY A 118 -11.18 4.97 21.37
CA GLY A 118 -11.57 4.13 22.51
C GLY A 118 -10.58 4.09 23.68
N LEU A 119 -9.38 4.66 23.51
CA LEU A 119 -8.39 4.78 24.58
C LEU A 119 -8.08 6.26 24.73
N ASN A 120 -8.31 6.80 25.93
CA ASN A 120 -7.68 8.03 26.42
C ASN A 120 -6.16 7.81 26.44
N TYR A 121 -5.54 7.67 25.28
CA TYR A 121 -4.11 7.57 25.16
C TYR A 121 -3.56 8.92 25.57
N THR A 122 -3.03 8.97 26.79
CA THR A 122 -2.28 10.12 27.25
C THR A 122 -1.09 10.25 26.30
N SER A 123 -0.57 11.46 26.06
CA SER A 123 0.60 11.66 25.17
C SER A 123 1.79 10.72 25.47
N LYS A 124 1.83 10.17 26.69
CA LYS A 124 2.73 9.13 27.16
C LYS A 124 2.59 7.78 26.43
N ASP A 125 1.37 7.30 26.16
CA ASP A 125 1.15 6.00 25.50
C ASP A 125 1.46 6.06 24.01
N ILE A 126 1.19 7.21 23.38
CA ILE A 126 1.62 7.49 22.00
C ILE A 126 3.15 7.49 21.95
N LYS A 127 3.81 8.11 22.93
CA LYS A 127 5.27 8.14 23.03
C LYS A 127 5.85 6.74 23.26
N GLU A 128 5.24 5.92 24.11
CA GLU A 128 5.63 4.52 24.32
C GLU A 128 5.42 3.66 23.07
N GLY A 129 4.34 3.88 22.32
CA GLY A 129 4.11 3.24 21.03
C GLY A 129 5.18 3.60 19.99
N ILE A 130 5.56 4.88 19.91
CA ILE A 130 6.64 5.36 19.04
C ILE A 130 7.99 4.78 19.46
N ILE A 131 8.29 4.74 20.76
CA ILE A 131 9.52 4.12 21.28
C ILE A 131 9.54 2.62 20.97
N GLY A 132 8.42 1.93 21.13
CA GLY A 132 8.28 0.51 20.78
C GLY A 132 8.47 0.26 19.28
N ALA A 133 7.91 1.10 18.42
CA ALA A 133 8.09 1.03 16.98
C ALA A 133 9.56 1.28 16.57
N ASN A 134 10.20 2.31 17.15
CA ASN A 134 11.62 2.59 16.92
C ASN A 134 12.52 1.45 17.40
N LYS A 135 12.19 0.81 18.52
CA LYS A 135 12.92 -0.37 19.01
C LYS A 135 12.77 -1.56 18.07
N LYS A 136 11.57 -1.80 17.53
CA LYS A 136 11.33 -2.84 16.52
C LYS A 136 12.11 -2.56 15.23
N LEU A 137 12.07 -1.33 14.73
CA LEU A 137 12.87 -0.88 13.58
C LEU A 137 14.37 -1.09 13.80
N LYS A 138 14.87 -0.75 14.98
CA LYS A 138 16.29 -0.98 15.33
C LYS A 138 16.64 -2.47 15.32
N ASN A 139 15.76 -3.33 15.84
CA ASN A 139 15.98 -4.77 15.83
C ASN A 139 15.95 -5.37 14.42
N LEU A 140 15.02 -4.92 13.57
CA LEU A 140 14.96 -5.32 12.16
C LEU A 140 16.24 -4.93 11.41
N ASN A 141 16.71 -3.69 11.58
CA ASN A 141 17.98 -3.23 10.98
C ASN A 141 19.19 -4.05 11.46
N ILE A 142 19.19 -4.53 12.70
CA ILE A 142 20.27 -5.41 13.21
C ILE A 142 20.18 -6.80 12.54
N GLN A 143 18.97 -7.34 12.37
CA GLN A 143 18.76 -8.60 11.68
C GLN A 143 19.18 -8.52 10.22
N GLU A 144 18.79 -7.47 9.50
CA GLU A 144 19.22 -7.23 8.12
C GLU A 144 20.74 -7.15 8.00
N LYS A 145 21.42 -6.44 8.91
CA LYS A 145 22.89 -6.37 8.93
C LYS A 145 23.53 -7.75 9.14
N ASN A 146 22.95 -8.58 9.99
CA ASN A 146 23.45 -9.94 10.24
C ASN A 146 23.22 -10.85 9.03
N GLU A 147 22.09 -10.73 8.34
CA GLU A 147 21.81 -11.45 7.09
C GLU A 147 22.80 -11.04 5.99
N ILE A 148 23.02 -9.74 5.80
CA ILE A 148 24.01 -9.22 4.84
C ILE A 148 25.41 -9.76 5.16
N ARG A 149 25.79 -9.79 6.45
CA ARG A 149 27.09 -10.34 6.88
C ARG A 149 27.18 -11.84 6.55
N ARG A 150 26.12 -12.60 6.79
CA ARG A 150 26.07 -14.04 6.48
C ARG A 150 26.18 -14.28 4.98
N LEU A 151 25.46 -13.51 4.17
CA LEU A 151 25.52 -13.55 2.72
C LEU A 151 26.94 -13.27 2.22
N ARG A 152 27.60 -12.25 2.78
CA ARG A 152 28.98 -11.91 2.44
C ARG A 152 29.95 -13.06 2.74
N ILE A 153 29.82 -13.72 3.90
CA ILE A 153 30.66 -14.88 4.25
C ILE A 153 30.49 -16.01 3.22
N VAL A 154 29.25 -16.36 2.88
CA VAL A 154 28.97 -17.41 1.89
C VAL A 154 29.58 -17.05 0.54
N PHE A 155 29.43 -15.80 0.10
CA PHE A 155 30.00 -15.32 -1.15
C PHE A 155 31.53 -15.35 -1.16
N THR A 156 32.18 -14.99 -0.05
CA THR A 156 33.64 -15.07 0.10
C THR A 156 34.13 -16.52 0.03
N VAL A 157 33.46 -17.45 0.70
CA VAL A 157 33.81 -18.88 0.64
C VAL A 157 33.67 -19.42 -0.78
N PHE A 158 32.58 -19.06 -1.47
CA PHE A 158 32.36 -19.44 -2.87
C PHE A 158 33.47 -18.93 -3.79
N LEU A 159 33.88 -17.67 -3.64
CA LEU A 159 34.99 -17.09 -4.40
C LEU A 159 36.31 -17.83 -4.11
N LEU A 160 36.60 -18.15 -2.85
CA LEU A 160 37.81 -18.90 -2.48
C LEU A 160 37.85 -20.28 -3.12
N ILE A 161 36.74 -21.03 -3.10
CA ILE A 161 36.65 -22.35 -3.75
C ILE A 161 36.88 -22.21 -5.26
N THR A 162 36.27 -21.20 -5.88
CA THR A 162 36.44 -20.94 -7.30
C THR A 162 37.90 -20.60 -7.62
N PHE A 163 38.56 -19.81 -6.78
CA PHE A 163 39.97 -19.47 -6.93
C PHE A 163 40.88 -20.69 -6.78
N LEU A 164 40.59 -21.58 -5.82
CA LEU A 164 41.32 -22.84 -5.65
C LEU A 164 41.22 -23.73 -6.88
N ILE A 165 40.02 -23.86 -7.48
CA ILE A 165 39.83 -24.62 -8.72
C ILE A 165 40.65 -24.02 -9.88
N ILE A 166 40.70 -22.69 -9.97
CA ILE A 166 41.49 -22.00 -11.00
C ILE A 166 42.99 -22.26 -10.79
N ILE A 167 43.48 -22.14 -9.54
CA ILE A 167 44.88 -22.39 -9.20
C ILE A 167 45.24 -23.84 -9.52
N ASP A 168 44.42 -24.81 -9.13
CA ASP A 168 44.66 -26.23 -9.39
C ASP A 168 44.80 -26.49 -10.90
N LYS A 169 43.89 -25.93 -11.70
CA LYS A 169 43.94 -26.03 -13.17
C LYS A 169 45.17 -25.37 -13.78
N LEU A 170 45.62 -24.24 -13.23
CA LEU A 170 46.84 -23.55 -13.70
C LEU A 170 48.11 -24.31 -13.30
N TYR A 171 48.14 -24.85 -12.08
CA TYR A 171 49.27 -25.63 -11.57
C TYR A 171 49.43 -26.95 -12.35
N LEU A 172 48.32 -27.65 -12.62
CA LEU A 172 48.30 -28.83 -13.49
C LEU A 172 48.81 -28.51 -14.89
N LYS A 173 48.37 -27.41 -15.50
CA LYS A 173 48.88 -26.98 -16.81
C LYS A 173 50.39 -26.70 -16.76
N PHE A 174 50.85 -25.98 -15.76
CA PHE A 174 52.27 -25.65 -15.60
C PHE A 174 53.14 -26.91 -15.44
N ARG A 175 52.75 -27.83 -14.56
CA ARG A 175 53.42 -29.13 -14.36
C ARG A 175 53.46 -29.98 -15.63
N VAL A 176 52.36 -30.03 -16.38
CA VAL A 176 52.32 -30.78 -17.66
C VAL A 176 53.24 -30.14 -18.70
N THR A 177 53.27 -28.81 -18.79
CA THR A 177 54.20 -28.11 -19.69
C THR A 177 55.66 -28.32 -19.31
N GLU A 178 55.99 -28.34 -18.03
CA GLU A 178 57.34 -28.62 -17.52
C GLU A 178 57.77 -30.06 -17.86
N LEU A 179 56.91 -31.06 -17.62
CA LEU A 179 57.16 -32.45 -18.01
C LEU A 179 57.32 -32.62 -19.53
N MET A 180 56.50 -31.95 -20.34
CA MET A 180 56.65 -32.00 -21.80
C MET A 180 57.95 -31.35 -22.30
N LYS A 181 58.56 -30.46 -21.52
CA LYS A 181 59.86 -29.85 -21.85
C LYS A 181 61.04 -30.77 -21.51
N GLU A 182 60.92 -31.61 -20.48
CA GLU A 182 61.95 -32.59 -20.10
C GLU A 182 61.99 -33.82 -21.03
N VAL A 183 60.84 -34.23 -21.60
CA VAL A 183 60.73 -35.39 -22.50
C VAL A 183 61.63 -35.32 -23.75
N PRO A 184 61.75 -34.20 -24.50
CA PRO A 184 62.64 -34.13 -25.66
C PRO A 184 64.13 -34.19 -25.29
N GLU A 185 64.55 -33.60 -24.16
CA GLU A 185 65.96 -33.64 -23.73
C GLU A 185 66.45 -35.05 -23.38
N VAL A 186 65.59 -35.89 -22.79
CA VAL A 186 65.94 -37.28 -22.46
C VAL A 186 66.07 -38.14 -23.72
N ASN A 187 65.30 -37.84 -24.76
CA ASN A 187 65.34 -38.60 -26.01
C ASN A 187 66.59 -38.25 -26.86
N GLU A 188 67.00 -36.98 -26.89
CA GLU A 188 68.25 -36.55 -27.56
C GLU A 188 69.52 -37.07 -26.86
N ARG A 189 69.52 -37.18 -25.53
CA ARG A 189 70.64 -37.78 -24.80
C ARG A 189 70.74 -39.30 -25.00
N ARG A 190 69.64 -39.98 -25.30
CA ARG A 190 69.66 -41.44 -25.57
C ARG A 190 70.06 -41.76 -27.00
N SER A 191 69.73 -40.93 -27.98
CA SER A 191 70.15 -41.12 -29.38
C SER A 191 71.61 -40.78 -29.65
N SER A 192 72.27 -40.03 -28.76
CA SER A 192 73.70 -39.69 -28.86
C SER A 192 74.64 -40.66 -28.14
N ILE A 193 74.09 -41.66 -27.42
CA ILE A 193 74.83 -42.70 -26.70
C ILE A 193 74.75 -44.07 -27.43
N LEU A 194 73.99 -44.16 -28.51
CA LEU A 194 73.89 -45.31 -29.42
C LEU A 194 74.64 -45.01 -30.72
#